data_AF-A0A351RBW2-F1
#
_entry.id   AF-A0A351RBW2-F1
#
_cell.length_a   1.000
_cell.length_b   1.000
_cell.length_c   1.000
_cell.angle_alpha   90.00
_cell.angle_beta   90.00
_cell.angle_gamma   90.00
#
_symmetry.space_group_name_H-M   'P 1'
#
loop_
_entity.id
_entity.type
_entity.pdbx_description
1 polymer ?
#
loop_
_entity_poly.entity_id
_entity_poly.type
_entity_poly.pdbx_seq_one_letter_code
_entity_poly.pdbx_strand_id
1 'polypeptide(L)'
;LAMENPVSDKLDRVKERLIFNQFISNSHFEKNRNHILPFDMFPTILDFIGFKVQGGKLGLGYTAFSKEIDKSLIPDYEEMNQDLLNQSEMYLDLWKHKATL
;
A
#
# COMPACT_ATOMS: atom_id res chain seq x y z
N LEU A 1 6.05 -15.70 24.11
CA LEU A 1 5.00 -16.55 23.50
C LEU A 1 4.04 -15.63 22.76
N ALA A 2 4.14 -15.55 21.44
CA ALA A 2 3.12 -14.86 20.64
C ALA A 2 1.94 -15.83 20.48
N MET A 3 0.75 -15.43 20.89
CA MET A 3 -0.47 -16.20 20.61
C MET A 3 -0.76 -16.15 19.12
N GLU A 4 -1.14 -17.29 18.58
CA GLU A 4 -1.64 -17.38 17.21
C GLU A 4 -2.91 -16.54 17.07
N ASN A 5 -3.02 -15.82 15.96
CA ASN A 5 -4.15 -14.94 15.72
C ASN A 5 -5.42 -15.82 15.56
N PRO A 6 -6.48 -15.60 16.36
CA PRO A 6 -7.70 -16.42 16.31
C PRO A 6 -8.42 -16.37 14.95
N VAL A 7 -8.04 -15.46 14.05
CA VAL A 7 -8.55 -15.42 12.68
C VAL A 7 -7.54 -15.86 11.61
N SER A 8 -6.39 -16.43 11.99
CA SER A 8 -5.35 -16.92 11.05
C SER A 8 -5.93 -17.81 9.96
N ASP A 9 -6.66 -18.87 10.31
CA ASP A 9 -7.29 -19.80 9.36
C ASP A 9 -8.15 -19.11 8.30
N LYS A 10 -8.86 -18.04 8.72
CA LYS A 10 -9.72 -17.28 7.82
C LYS A 10 -8.89 -16.38 6.92
N LEU A 11 -7.87 -15.74 7.48
CA LEU A 11 -6.96 -14.85 6.76
C LEU A 11 -6.10 -15.62 5.73
N ASP A 12 -5.72 -16.87 6.02
CA ASP A 12 -4.89 -17.70 5.14
C ASP A 12 -5.68 -18.23 3.93
N ARG A 13 -7.00 -18.32 4.05
CA ARG A 13 -7.90 -18.68 2.94
C ARG A 13 -8.25 -17.51 2.02
N VAL A 14 -7.96 -16.28 2.43
CA VAL A 14 -8.22 -15.09 1.62
C VAL A 14 -7.12 -14.95 0.57
N LYS A 15 -7.49 -15.12 -0.71
CA LYS A 15 -6.55 -15.02 -1.84
C LYS A 15 -5.93 -13.64 -2.00
N GLU A 16 -6.70 -12.59 -1.73
CA GLU A 16 -6.27 -11.20 -1.86
C GLU A 16 -6.65 -10.40 -0.63
N ARG A 17 -5.64 -9.83 0.04
CA ARG A 17 -5.84 -8.97 1.20
C ARG A 17 -5.80 -7.52 0.76
N LEU A 18 -6.83 -6.77 1.13
CA LEU A 18 -6.92 -5.35 0.84
C LEU A 18 -6.77 -4.55 2.13
N ILE A 19 -6.12 -3.40 2.02
CA ILE A 19 -6.05 -2.44 3.13
C ILE A 19 -7.44 -1.82 3.29
N PHE A 20 -7.96 -1.84 4.51
CA PHE A 20 -9.16 -1.10 4.86
C PHE A 20 -8.79 0.35 5.14
N ASN A 21 -9.28 1.26 4.32
CA ASN A 21 -9.13 2.70 4.49
C ASN A 21 -10.50 3.36 4.33
N GLN A 22 -10.88 4.23 5.26
CA GLN A 22 -12.11 5.00 5.22
C GLN A 22 -11.83 6.47 5.47
N PHE A 23 -12.24 7.31 4.52
CA PHE A 23 -12.13 8.76 4.58
C PHE A 23 -13.50 9.35 4.88
N ILE A 24 -13.60 10.16 5.94
CA ILE A 24 -14.86 10.76 6.41
C ILE A 24 -14.82 12.26 6.15
N SER A 25 -15.71 12.74 5.29
CA SER A 25 -15.73 14.13 4.83
C SER A 25 -17.16 14.56 4.51
N ASN A 26 -17.40 15.88 4.54
CA ASN A 26 -18.63 16.47 4.02
C ASN A 26 -18.65 16.52 2.48
N SER A 27 -17.49 16.34 1.84
CA SER A 27 -17.33 16.29 0.39
C SER A 27 -17.56 14.88 -0.14
N HIS A 28 -18.17 14.79 -1.32
CA HIS A 28 -18.37 13.51 -2.01
C HIS A 28 -17.10 13.10 -2.78
N PHE A 29 -16.69 11.84 -2.61
CA PHE A 29 -15.56 11.23 -3.31
C PHE A 29 -15.97 9.90 -3.92
N GLU A 30 -15.53 9.64 -5.15
CA GLU A 30 -15.79 8.39 -5.84
C GLU A 30 -14.90 7.26 -5.30
N LYS A 31 -15.47 6.06 -5.20
CA LYS A 31 -14.72 4.87 -4.81
C LYS A 31 -13.75 4.49 -5.93
N ASN A 32 -12.46 4.58 -5.66
CA ASN A 32 -11.38 4.38 -6.62
C ASN A 32 -10.39 3.28 -6.20
N ARG A 33 -10.78 2.37 -5.31
CA ARG A 33 -9.95 1.29 -4.76
C ARG A 33 -9.11 0.52 -5.80
N ASN A 34 -9.65 0.27 -6.98
CA ASN A 34 -8.98 -0.52 -8.02
C ASN A 34 -7.85 0.26 -8.73
N HIS A 35 -7.67 1.54 -8.41
CA HIS A 35 -6.69 2.43 -9.03
C HIS A 35 -5.73 3.02 -8.00
N ILE A 36 -5.87 2.66 -6.72
CA ILE A 36 -5.00 3.19 -5.67
C ILE A 36 -4.06 2.11 -5.19
N LEU A 37 -2.80 2.48 -5.08
CA LEU A 37 -1.69 1.65 -4.66
C LEU A 37 -1.36 1.93 -3.20
N PRO A 38 -0.68 1.02 -2.48
CA PRO A 38 -0.31 1.26 -1.09
C PRO A 38 0.48 2.55 -0.88
N PHE A 39 1.35 2.90 -1.84
CA PHE A 39 2.19 4.09 -1.82
C PHE A 39 1.42 5.39 -2.04
N ASP A 40 0.22 5.34 -2.63
CA ASP A 40 -0.65 6.49 -2.82
C ASP A 40 -1.30 6.95 -1.51
N MET A 41 -1.40 6.06 -0.50
CA MET A 41 -2.08 6.38 0.76
C MET A 41 -1.46 7.57 1.48
N PHE A 42 -0.14 7.67 1.50
CA PHE A 42 0.53 8.77 2.19
C PHE A 42 0.23 10.14 1.57
N PRO A 43 0.48 10.39 0.26
CA PRO A 43 0.08 11.64 -0.38
C PRO A 43 -1.44 11.87 -0.30
N THR A 44 -2.26 10.82 -0.41
CA THR A 44 -3.72 10.92 -0.29
C THR A 44 -4.15 11.44 1.09
N ILE A 45 -3.58 10.92 2.18
CA ILE A 45 -3.91 11.34 3.55
C ILE A 45 -3.53 12.80 3.77
N LEU A 46 -2.34 13.23 3.30
CA LEU A 46 -1.89 14.61 3.41
C LEU A 46 -2.84 15.57 2.68
N ASP A 47 -3.17 15.25 1.44
CA ASP A 47 -4.11 16.04 0.63
C ASP A 47 -5.50 16.10 1.29
N PHE A 48 -5.97 14.96 1.84
CA PHE A 48 -7.26 14.89 2.54
C PHE A 48 -7.36 15.83 3.74
N ILE A 49 -6.29 15.96 4.53
CA ILE A 49 -6.26 16.84 5.72
C ILE A 49 -5.95 18.31 5.37
N GLY A 50 -5.89 18.65 4.08
CA GLY A 50 -5.70 20.01 3.59
C GLY A 50 -4.25 20.40 3.32
N PHE A 51 -3.30 19.46 3.37
CA PHE A 51 -1.92 19.72 2.97
C PHE A 51 -1.77 19.56 1.46
N LYS A 52 -1.38 20.64 0.76
CA LYS A 52 -1.19 20.58 -0.69
C LYS A 52 0.10 19.88 -1.07
N VAL A 53 -0.03 18.66 -1.61
CA VAL A 53 1.06 17.95 -2.28
C VAL A 53 1.24 18.54 -3.68
N GLN A 54 2.37 19.20 -3.95
CA GLN A 54 2.63 19.80 -5.27
C GLN A 54 2.62 18.72 -6.36
N GLY A 55 1.87 18.98 -7.44
CA GLY A 55 1.71 18.02 -8.54
C GLY A 55 0.96 16.74 -8.15
N GLY A 56 0.35 16.68 -6.96
CA GLY A 56 -0.37 15.51 -6.47
C GLY A 56 0.51 14.28 -6.25
N LYS A 57 1.83 14.41 -6.23
CA LYS A 57 2.79 13.31 -6.12
C LYS A 57 3.72 13.48 -4.94
N LEU A 58 3.92 12.42 -4.16
CA LEU A 58 4.92 12.37 -3.10
C LEU A 58 5.56 10.98 -3.04
N GLY A 59 6.88 10.93 -3.20
CA GLY A 59 7.60 9.67 -3.33
C GLY A 59 7.14 8.89 -4.57
N LEU A 60 6.76 7.62 -4.36
CA LEU A 60 6.23 6.74 -5.40
C LEU A 60 4.73 6.89 -5.64
N GLY A 61 4.02 7.58 -4.74
CA GLY A 61 2.56 7.65 -4.76
C GLY A 61 1.99 8.95 -5.30
N TYR A 62 0.73 8.88 -5.70
CA TYR A 62 -0.11 9.99 -6.10
C TYR A 62 -1.33 10.14 -5.18
N THR A 63 -1.88 11.34 -5.06
CA THR A 63 -3.13 11.56 -4.30
C THR A 63 -4.33 10.95 -5.00
N ALA A 64 -5.10 10.13 -4.30
CA ALA A 64 -6.29 9.48 -4.82
C ALA A 64 -7.42 10.46 -5.19
N PHE A 65 -7.33 11.73 -4.76
CA PHE A 65 -8.36 12.75 -5.02
C PHE A 65 -8.06 13.67 -6.20
N SER A 66 -6.87 13.55 -6.82
CA SER A 66 -6.53 14.39 -7.96
C SER A 66 -7.37 13.97 -9.18
N LYS A 67 -8.10 14.93 -9.75
CA LYS A 67 -8.90 14.74 -10.97
C LYS A 67 -8.05 14.66 -12.24
N GLU A 68 -6.76 14.97 -12.13
CA GLU A 68 -5.83 15.16 -13.26
C GLU A 68 -4.64 14.21 -13.21
N ILE A 69 -4.79 13.02 -12.63
CA ILE A 69 -3.71 12.01 -12.73
C ILE A 69 -3.74 11.46 -14.14
N ASP A 70 -2.75 11.83 -14.92
CA ASP A 70 -2.43 11.15 -16.18
C ASP A 70 -2.09 9.69 -15.86
N LYS A 71 -2.97 8.79 -16.30
CA LYS A 71 -2.82 7.34 -16.10
C LYS A 71 -1.55 6.79 -16.73
N SER A 72 -0.95 7.50 -17.69
CA SER A 72 0.35 7.14 -18.27
C SER A 72 1.52 7.26 -17.29
N LEU A 73 1.34 8.01 -16.19
CA LEU A 73 2.33 8.20 -15.13
C LEU A 73 2.22 7.16 -14.00
N ILE A 74 1.23 6.27 -14.08
CA ILE A 74 1.06 5.16 -13.15
C ILE A 74 1.99 4.04 -13.65
N PRO A 75 3.09 3.73 -12.92
CA PRO A 75 3.96 2.62 -13.29
C PRO A 75 3.19 1.30 -13.35
N ASP A 76 3.68 0.34 -14.14
CA ASP A 76 3.02 -0.96 -14.29
C ASP A 76 2.89 -1.63 -12.92
N TYR A 77 1.66 -1.68 -12.44
CA TYR A 77 1.33 -2.17 -11.11
C TYR A 77 1.70 -3.64 -10.95
N GLU A 78 1.53 -4.44 -12.00
CA GLU A 78 1.81 -5.87 -11.91
C GLU A 78 3.30 -6.12 -11.69
N GLU A 79 4.16 -5.37 -12.39
CA GLU A 79 5.61 -5.44 -12.22
C GLU A 79 6.04 -5.02 -10.80
N MET A 80 5.55 -3.87 -10.32
CA MET A 80 5.88 -3.38 -8.99
C MET A 80 5.36 -4.28 -7.86
N ASN A 81 4.17 -4.89 -8.04
CA ASN A 81 3.55 -5.74 -7.04
C ASN A 81 4.31 -7.07 -6.88
N GLN A 82 4.87 -7.61 -7.98
CA GLN A 82 5.79 -8.75 -7.91
C GLN A 82 7.04 -8.39 -7.10
N ASP A 83 7.60 -7.20 -7.33
CA ASP A 83 8.83 -6.77 -6.65
C ASP A 83 8.63 -6.40 -5.17
N LEU A 84 7.45 -5.93 -4.78
CA LEU A 84 7.14 -5.56 -3.38
C LEU A 84 7.12 -6.75 -2.42
N LEU A 85 6.77 -7.94 -2.90
CA LEU A 85 6.76 -9.18 -2.12
C LEU A 85 8.03 -10.00 -2.29
N ASN A 86 9.02 -9.50 -3.05
CA ASN A 86 10.28 -10.19 -3.20
C ASN A 86 10.98 -10.32 -1.85
N GLN A 87 11.34 -11.55 -1.53
CA GLN A 87 12.13 -11.84 -0.36
C GLN A 87 13.57 -11.45 -0.65
N SER A 88 14.04 -10.34 -0.05
CA SER A 88 15.45 -9.98 -0.12
C SER A 88 16.26 -11.07 0.58
N GLU A 89 17.11 -11.79 -0.17
CA GLU A 89 18.03 -12.78 0.40
C GLU A 89 18.89 -12.17 1.51
N MET A 90 19.36 -10.94 1.31
CA MET A 90 20.08 -10.15 2.31
C MET A 90 19.25 -9.93 3.59
N TYR A 91 17.96 -9.60 3.46
CA TYR A 91 17.08 -9.44 4.62
C TYR A 91 16.82 -10.78 5.32
N LEU A 92 16.56 -11.84 4.57
CA LEU A 92 16.35 -13.19 5.13
C LEU A 92 17.59 -13.71 5.86
N ASP A 93 18.78 -13.40 5.37
CA ASP A 93 20.06 -13.77 6.00
C ASP A 93 20.23 -13.18 7.41
N LEU A 94 19.61 -12.03 7.71
CA LEU A 94 19.61 -11.46 9.07
C LEU A 94 18.89 -12.36 10.09
N TRP A 95 17.96 -13.19 9.63
CA TRP A 95 17.15 -14.08 10.47
C TRP A 95 17.65 -15.52 10.50
N LYS A 96 18.63 -15.87 9.66
CA LYS A 96 19.33 -17.16 9.74
C LYS A 96 20.26 -17.12 10.96
N HIS A 97 19.85 -17.73 12.06
CA HIS A 97 20.73 -17.93 13.20
C HIS A 97 22.00 -18.67 12.75
N LYS A 98 23.19 -18.12 13.08
CA LYS A 98 24.43 -18.89 13.04
C LYS A 98 24.21 -20.08 13.96
N ALA A 99 24.04 -21.27 13.40
CA ALA A 99 24.21 -22.50 14.15
C ALA A 99 25.65 -22.47 14.66
N THR A 100 25.81 -22.20 15.96
CA THR A 100 27.10 -22.26 16.65
C THR A 100 27.53 -23.72 16.60
N LEU A 101 28.56 -24.00 15.80
CA LEU A 101 29.34 -25.24 15.85
C LEU A 101 30.06 -25.36 17.20
#